data_AF-U1QDZ0-F1
#
_entry.id   AF-U1QDZ0-F1
#
_cell.length_a   1.000
_cell.length_b   1.000
_cell.length_c   1.000
_cell.angle_alpha   90.00
_cell.angle_beta   90.00
_cell.angle_gamma   90.00
#
_symmetry.space_group_name_H-M   'P 1'
#
loop_
_entity.id
_entity.type
_entity.pdbx_description
1 polymer ?
#
loop_
_entity_poly.entity_id
_entity_poly.type
_entity_poly.pdbx_seq_one_letter_code
_entity_poly.pdbx_strand_id
1 'polypeptide(L)'
;MYTGADIDMWILVDEKGLNGDDIKECKVLGLRHVRAAGVWAIRASAQDAETVRAQLAEVEIVSRVCEAMSPATFRSIRSMMGISHEELATRFEVTTRTIRRWESGRFALPYDVDATFRRRWEGFIDQIRQRSDNVDLSRSGQAVLHIYSDGQAHYITEGPESTWAEHTAFTQSLMFALALRGIPCRIEWTEEMLND
;
A
#
# COMPACT_ATOMS: atom_id res chain seq x y z
N MET A 1 -10.38 -7.68 24.10
CA MET A 1 -11.66 -7.81 23.37
C MET A 1 -11.96 -6.43 22.82
N TYR A 2 -11.52 -6.14 21.59
CA TYR A 2 -11.73 -4.84 20.94
C TYR A 2 -13.16 -4.82 20.39
N THR A 3 -14.07 -4.16 21.10
CA THR A 3 -15.40 -3.84 20.59
C THR A 3 -15.24 -2.88 19.41
N GLY A 4 -15.86 -3.16 18.27
CA GLY A 4 -15.65 -2.49 16.97
C GLY A 4 -16.08 -1.02 16.88
N ALA A 5 -15.69 -0.18 17.84
CA ALA A 5 -16.05 1.22 17.95
C ALA A 5 -14.95 2.21 17.48
N ASP A 6 -13.70 1.75 17.31
CA ASP A 6 -12.55 2.62 16.97
C ASP A 6 -12.02 2.44 15.54
N ILE A 7 -12.81 1.83 14.66
CA ILE A 7 -12.43 1.69 13.26
C ILE A 7 -12.96 2.90 12.50
N ASP A 8 -12.03 3.77 12.13
CA ASP A 8 -12.31 4.86 11.21
C ASP A 8 -12.63 4.31 9.82
N MET A 9 -13.58 4.95 9.16
CA MET A 9 -14.02 4.65 7.81
C MET A 9 -13.74 5.84 6.89
N TRP A 10 -13.50 5.54 5.63
CA TRP A 10 -13.58 6.49 4.53
C TRP A 10 -14.95 6.40 3.88
N ILE A 11 -15.61 7.54 3.75
CA ILE A 11 -16.77 7.71 2.87
C ILE A 11 -16.28 8.36 1.60
N LEU A 12 -16.56 7.75 0.46
CA LEU A 12 -16.00 8.13 -0.83
C LEU A 12 -17.11 8.32 -1.85
N VAL A 13 -17.10 9.46 -2.51
CA VAL A 13 -17.99 9.80 -3.63
C VAL A 13 -17.12 10.09 -4.84
N ASP A 14 -17.36 9.38 -5.94
CA ASP A 14 -16.67 9.65 -7.21
C ASP A 14 -17.10 11.03 -7.71
N GLU A 15 -16.14 11.88 -8.09
CA GLU A 15 -16.46 13.18 -8.68
C GLU A 15 -17.14 13.04 -10.05
N LYS A 16 -16.89 11.92 -10.74
CA LYS A 16 -17.47 11.65 -12.05
C LYS A 16 -18.99 11.49 -11.94
N GLY A 17 -19.69 12.44 -12.54
CA GLY A 17 -21.15 12.45 -12.59
C GLY A 17 -21.81 13.35 -11.53
N LEU A 18 -21.03 13.97 -10.65
CA LEU A 18 -21.54 15.00 -9.77
C LEU A 18 -21.81 16.29 -10.54
N ASN A 19 -23.00 16.86 -10.33
CA ASN A 19 -23.35 18.20 -10.80
C ASN A 19 -22.99 19.27 -9.74
N GLY A 20 -23.27 20.54 -10.06
CA GLY A 20 -22.95 21.66 -9.17
C GLY A 20 -23.69 21.65 -7.83
N ASP A 21 -24.89 21.09 -7.77
CA ASP A 21 -25.68 20.94 -6.55
C ASP A 21 -25.20 19.74 -5.73
N ASP A 22 -24.87 18.61 -6.36
CA ASP A 22 -24.29 17.45 -5.67
C ASP A 22 -22.96 17.81 -4.98
N ILE A 23 -22.14 18.66 -5.62
CA ILE A 23 -20.89 19.18 -5.04
C ILE A 23 -21.16 20.05 -3.80
N LYS A 24 -22.24 20.86 -3.81
CA LYS A 24 -22.61 21.64 -2.62
C LYS A 24 -23.02 20.71 -1.49
N GLU A 25 -23.79 19.68 -1.81
CA GLU A 25 -24.27 18.71 -0.83
C GLU A 25 -23.10 17.94 -0.19
N CYS A 26 -22.15 17.49 -0.99
CA CYS A 26 -20.92 16.88 -0.48
C CYS A 26 -20.19 17.79 0.53
N LYS A 27 -20.12 19.10 0.28
CA LYS A 27 -19.49 20.06 1.21
C LYS A 27 -20.29 20.23 2.49
N VAL A 28 -21.63 20.29 2.40
CA VAL A 28 -22.53 20.40 3.57
C VAL A 28 -22.35 19.20 4.49
N LEU A 29 -22.22 18.01 3.91
CA LEU A 29 -21.94 16.75 4.62
C LEU A 29 -20.48 16.61 5.07
N GLY A 30 -19.65 17.63 4.86
CA GLY A 30 -18.26 17.69 5.34
C GLY A 30 -17.24 16.94 4.48
N LEU A 31 -17.64 16.38 3.33
CA LEU A 31 -16.71 15.72 2.42
C LEU A 31 -15.70 16.72 1.85
N ARG A 32 -14.45 16.27 1.73
CA ARG A 32 -13.34 17.07 1.20
C ARG A 32 -12.89 16.51 -0.14
N HIS A 33 -12.73 17.38 -1.12
CA HIS A 33 -12.25 16.97 -2.43
C HIS A 33 -10.77 16.58 -2.39
N VAL A 34 -10.46 15.38 -2.86
CA VAL A 34 -9.12 14.84 -3.04
C VAL A 34 -8.81 14.87 -4.54
N ARG A 35 -8.33 16.02 -5.03
CA ARG A 35 -8.07 16.27 -6.46
C ARG A 35 -7.25 15.17 -7.13
N ALA A 36 -6.18 14.71 -6.48
CA ALA A 36 -5.28 13.70 -7.03
C ALA A 36 -5.98 12.34 -7.29
N ALA A 37 -7.08 12.06 -6.59
CA ALA A 37 -7.83 10.82 -6.70
C ALA A 37 -9.17 10.99 -7.44
N GLY A 38 -9.58 12.22 -7.79
CA GLY A 38 -10.87 12.49 -8.43
C GLY A 38 -12.06 12.07 -7.57
N VAL A 39 -11.94 12.15 -6.24
CA VAL A 39 -13.02 11.75 -5.31
C VAL A 39 -13.20 12.77 -4.21
N TRP A 40 -14.39 12.76 -3.61
CA TRP A 40 -14.69 13.42 -2.35
C TRP A 40 -14.58 12.41 -1.22
N ALA A 41 -13.80 12.73 -0.19
CA ALA A 41 -13.53 11.84 0.92
C ALA A 41 -13.69 12.53 2.28
N ILE A 42 -14.23 11.82 3.25
CA ILE A 42 -14.17 12.18 4.67
C ILE A 42 -13.85 10.96 5.50
N ARG A 43 -13.07 11.18 6.57
CA ARG A 43 -12.80 10.19 7.60
C ARG A 43 -13.84 10.35 8.70
N ALA A 44 -14.49 9.25 9.07
CA ALA A 44 -15.55 9.26 10.06
C ALA A 44 -15.48 7.98 10.91
N SER A 45 -16.10 7.98 12.10
CA SER A 45 -16.31 6.72 12.84
C SER A 45 -17.22 5.79 12.03
N ALA A 46 -17.23 4.49 12.34
CA ALA A 46 -18.13 3.54 11.68
C ALA A 46 -19.62 3.96 11.78
N GLN A 47 -20.03 4.52 12.92
CA GLN A 47 -21.41 4.99 13.14
C GLN A 47 -21.73 6.25 12.31
N ASP A 48 -20.82 7.22 12.29
CA ASP A 48 -21.00 8.46 11.53
C ASP A 48 -20.96 8.17 10.02
N ALA A 49 -20.13 7.22 9.59
CA ALA A 49 -20.00 6.82 8.20
C ALA A 49 -21.31 6.26 7.63
N GLU A 50 -22.02 5.44 8.41
CA GLU A 50 -23.32 4.92 8.01
C GLU A 50 -24.38 6.03 7.94
N THR A 51 -24.35 6.97 8.88
CA THR A 51 -25.27 8.11 8.92
C THR A 51 -25.10 9.01 7.69
N VAL A 52 -23.87 9.39 7.37
CA VAL A 52 -23.57 10.23 6.20
C VAL A 52 -23.85 9.48 4.90
N ARG A 53 -23.61 8.16 4.84
CA ARG A 53 -23.99 7.32 3.70
C ARG A 53 -25.49 7.35 3.44
N ALA A 54 -26.32 7.26 4.49
CA ALA A 54 -27.77 7.34 4.36
C ALA A 54 -28.21 8.72 3.83
N GLN A 55 -27.63 9.80 4.35
CA GLN A 55 -27.90 11.17 3.89
C GLN A 55 -27.55 11.38 2.41
N LEU A 56 -26.41 10.86 1.96
CA LEU A 56 -26.02 10.89 0.54
C LEU A 56 -27.02 10.12 -0.35
N ALA A 57 -27.56 8.99 0.15
CA ALA A 57 -28.52 8.20 -0.60
C ALA A 57 -29.88 8.90 -0.78
N GLU A 58 -30.32 9.70 0.21
CA GLU A 58 -31.57 10.49 0.14
C GLU A 58 -31.55 11.53 -0.98
N VAL A 59 -30.36 12.02 -1.34
CA VAL A 59 -30.13 12.97 -2.44
C VAL A 59 -29.61 12.30 -3.71
N GLU A 60 -29.79 10.98 -3.82
CA GLU A 60 -29.39 10.16 -4.97
C GLU A 60 -27.87 10.17 -5.29
N ILE A 61 -27.03 10.57 -4.34
CA ILE A 61 -25.58 10.54 -4.49
C ILE A 61 -25.04 9.16 -4.13
N VAL A 62 -24.44 8.48 -5.11
CA VAL A 62 -23.82 7.17 -4.90
C VAL A 62 -22.50 7.33 -4.15
N SER A 63 -22.39 6.62 -3.02
CA SER A 63 -21.18 6.61 -2.20
C SER A 63 -20.74 5.18 -1.88
N ARG A 64 -19.45 5.02 -1.60
CA ARG A 64 -18.87 3.78 -1.06
C ARG A 64 -18.22 4.08 0.29
N VAL A 65 -18.32 3.12 1.20
CA VAL A 65 -17.67 3.19 2.51
C VAL A 65 -16.64 2.07 2.60
N CYS A 66 -15.43 2.39 3.04
CA CYS A 66 -14.38 1.40 3.28
C CYS A 66 -13.60 1.73 4.56
N GLU A 67 -12.93 0.71 5.10
CA GLU A 67 -12.13 0.88 6.31
C GLU A 67 -10.91 1.78 6.05
N ALA A 68 -10.65 2.74 6.93
CA ALA A 68 -9.42 3.51 6.90
C ALA A 68 -8.24 2.66 7.37
N MET A 69 -7.10 2.79 6.70
CA MET A 69 -5.90 2.06 7.09
C MET A 69 -5.44 2.53 8.47
N SER A 70 -5.26 1.58 9.39
CA SER A 70 -4.73 1.90 10.71
C SER A 70 -3.24 2.30 10.63
N PRO A 71 -2.74 3.14 11.55
CA PRO A 71 -1.32 3.48 11.65
C PRO A 71 -0.40 2.25 11.72
N ALA A 72 -0.83 1.23 12.47
CA ALA A 72 -0.07 -0.01 12.62
C ALA A 72 -0.04 -0.83 11.33
N THR A 73 -1.17 -0.89 10.61
CA THR A 73 -1.24 -1.53 9.29
C THR A 73 -0.35 -0.83 8.28
N PHE A 74 -0.40 0.51 8.23
CA PHE A 74 0.44 1.31 7.33
C PHE A 74 1.94 1.06 7.57
N ARG A 75 2.36 1.10 8.85
CA ARG A 75 3.75 0.76 9.23
C ARG A 75 4.13 -0.65 8.84
N SER A 76 3.25 -1.62 9.09
CA SER A 76 3.52 -3.03 8.83
C SER A 76 3.69 -3.30 7.35
N ILE A 77 2.80 -2.77 6.50
CA ILE A 77 2.90 -2.87 5.04
C ILE A 77 4.21 -2.25 4.56
N ARG A 78 4.54 -1.03 5.02
CA ARG A 78 5.79 -0.36 4.63
C ARG A 78 7.00 -1.22 4.95
N SER A 79 7.07 -1.75 6.17
CA SER A 79 8.18 -2.60 6.61
C SER A 79 8.25 -3.93 5.85
N MET A 80 7.12 -4.58 5.58
CA MET A 80 7.09 -5.82 4.80
C MET A 80 7.55 -5.63 3.36
N MET A 81 7.30 -4.45 2.78
CA MET A 81 7.76 -4.11 1.44
C MET A 81 9.21 -3.61 1.39
N GLY A 82 9.92 -3.55 2.53
CA GLY A 82 11.31 -3.07 2.58
C GLY A 82 11.47 -1.56 2.38
N ILE A 83 10.39 -0.77 2.47
CA ILE A 83 10.44 0.67 2.20
C ILE A 83 10.90 1.43 3.45
N SER A 84 11.92 2.26 3.34
CA SER A 84 12.40 3.15 4.41
C SER A 84 11.47 4.37 4.64
N HIS A 85 11.69 5.11 5.72
CA HIS A 85 10.95 6.37 5.94
C HIS A 85 11.34 7.43 4.91
N GLU A 86 12.61 7.47 4.52
CA GLU A 86 13.18 8.41 3.57
C GLU A 86 12.61 8.19 2.17
N GLU A 87 12.61 6.95 1.66
CA GLU A 87 12.02 6.62 0.36
C GLU A 87 10.53 6.94 0.32
N LEU A 88 9.80 6.61 1.40
CA LEU A 88 8.36 6.89 1.46
C LEU A 88 8.07 8.38 1.53
N ALA A 89 8.87 9.14 2.28
CA ALA A 89 8.78 10.59 2.36
C ALA A 89 9.01 11.23 0.99
N THR A 90 10.02 10.79 0.24
CA THR A 90 10.27 11.23 -1.15
C THR A 90 9.09 10.93 -2.05
N ARG A 91 8.53 9.71 -2.00
CA ARG A 91 7.41 9.29 -2.86
C ARG A 91 6.14 10.11 -2.66
N PHE A 92 5.88 10.56 -1.43
CA PHE A 92 4.72 11.39 -1.11
C PHE A 92 5.03 12.88 -1.00
N GLU A 93 6.26 13.30 -1.33
CA GLU A 93 6.71 14.69 -1.24
C GLU A 93 6.48 15.31 0.16
N VAL A 94 6.70 14.52 1.20
CA VAL A 94 6.58 14.93 2.61
C VAL A 94 7.90 14.74 3.36
N THR A 95 7.92 15.16 4.62
CA THR A 95 9.08 14.90 5.49
C THR A 95 8.99 13.52 6.13
N THR A 96 10.13 12.91 6.49
CA THR A 96 10.17 11.67 7.30
C THR A 96 9.43 11.83 8.63
N ARG A 97 9.42 13.04 9.20
CA ARG A 97 8.63 13.38 10.40
C ARG A 97 7.12 13.22 10.17
N THR A 98 6.63 13.55 8.98
CA THR A 98 5.23 13.36 8.59
C THR A 98 4.88 11.87 8.54
N ILE A 99 5.74 11.04 7.94
CA ILE A 99 5.57 9.58 7.92
C ILE A 99 5.47 9.01 9.35
N ARG A 100 6.41 9.36 10.23
CA ARG A 100 6.41 8.92 11.63
C ARG A 100 5.16 9.36 12.40
N ARG A 101 4.62 10.54 12.07
CA ARG A 101 3.38 11.06 12.66
C ARG A 101 2.15 10.27 12.22
N TRP A 102 2.11 9.81 10.97
CA TRP A 102 1.06 8.91 10.49
C TRP A 102 1.17 7.53 11.13
N GLU A 103 2.37 6.92 11.15
CA GLU A 103 2.58 5.58 11.73
C GLU A 103 2.36 5.50 13.24
N SER A 104 2.55 6.61 13.97
CA SER A 104 2.26 6.69 15.40
C SER A 104 0.78 6.96 15.71
N GLY A 105 -0.04 7.24 14.71
CA GLY A 105 -1.44 7.64 14.89
C GLY A 105 -1.61 9.05 15.45
N ARG A 106 -0.53 9.82 15.61
CA ARG A 106 -0.62 11.23 16.06
C ARG A 106 -1.36 12.09 15.05
N PHE A 107 -1.31 11.73 13.78
CA PHE A 107 -2.08 12.33 12.70
C PHE A 107 -2.71 11.24 11.86
N ALA A 108 -3.96 11.46 11.46
CA ALA A 108 -4.65 10.56 10.54
C ALA A 108 -3.90 10.48 9.20
N LEU A 109 -3.85 9.27 8.64
CA LEU A 109 -3.36 9.03 7.29
C LEU A 109 -4.33 9.71 6.29
N PRO A 110 -3.85 10.52 5.33
CA PRO A 110 -4.68 11.05 4.25
C PRO A 110 -5.22 9.95 3.33
N TYR A 111 -6.38 10.17 2.71
CA TYR A 111 -7.03 9.16 1.87
C TYR A 111 -6.22 8.81 0.60
N ASP A 112 -5.61 9.80 -0.04
CA ASP A 112 -4.75 9.59 -1.21
C ASP A 112 -3.53 8.73 -0.87
N VAL A 113 -2.92 8.96 0.29
CA VAL A 113 -1.83 8.12 0.82
C VAL A 113 -2.33 6.71 1.10
N ASP A 114 -3.45 6.56 1.83
CA ASP A 114 -4.10 5.28 2.12
C ASP A 114 -4.37 4.47 0.85
N ALA A 115 -5.12 5.05 -0.09
CA ALA A 115 -5.51 4.41 -1.34
C ALA A 115 -4.30 4.04 -2.21
N THR A 116 -3.29 4.91 -2.28
CA THR A 116 -2.05 4.63 -3.00
C THR A 116 -1.29 3.47 -2.38
N PHE A 117 -1.22 3.43 -1.05
CA PHE A 117 -0.49 2.38 -0.35
C PHE A 117 -1.21 1.03 -0.42
N ARG A 118 -2.54 1.00 -0.36
CA ARG A 118 -3.35 -0.23 -0.59
C ARG A 118 -3.08 -0.81 -1.97
N ARG A 119 -3.17 0.01 -3.03
CA ARG A 119 -2.88 -0.45 -4.40
C ARG A 119 -1.46 -1.00 -4.54
N ARG A 120 -0.48 -0.33 -3.92
CA ARG A 120 0.92 -0.80 -3.97
C ARG A 120 1.09 -2.13 -3.23
N TRP A 121 0.42 -2.31 -2.10
CA TRP A 121 0.42 -3.57 -1.34
C TRP A 121 -0.23 -4.70 -2.14
N GLU A 122 -1.39 -4.46 -2.74
CA GLU A 122 -2.07 -5.42 -3.62
C GLU A 122 -1.15 -5.85 -4.77
N GLY A 123 -0.55 -4.88 -5.48
CA GLY A 123 0.40 -5.17 -6.54
C GLY A 123 1.65 -5.94 -6.08
N PHE A 124 2.15 -5.69 -4.87
CA PHE A 124 3.26 -6.44 -4.28
C PHE A 124 2.88 -7.91 -4.02
N ILE A 125 1.69 -8.13 -3.42
CA ILE A 125 1.18 -9.48 -3.18
C ILE A 125 0.92 -10.23 -4.49
N ASP A 126 0.35 -9.58 -5.49
CA ASP A 126 0.08 -10.20 -6.79
C ASP A 126 1.37 -10.57 -7.53
N GLN A 127 2.40 -9.73 -7.46
CA GLN A 127 3.73 -10.07 -7.99
C GLN A 127 4.34 -11.29 -7.28
N ILE A 128 4.23 -11.37 -5.95
CA ILE A 128 4.70 -12.55 -5.20
C ILE A 128 3.95 -13.80 -5.63
N ARG A 129 2.61 -13.74 -5.72
CA ARG A 129 1.78 -14.86 -6.18
C ARG A 129 2.21 -15.32 -7.56
N GLN A 130 2.23 -14.41 -8.52
CA GLN A 130 2.61 -14.70 -9.90
C GLN A 130 4.01 -15.30 -10.00
N ARG A 131 5.01 -14.76 -9.30
CA ARG A 131 6.37 -15.31 -9.31
C ARG A 131 6.45 -16.67 -8.62
N SER A 132 5.68 -16.89 -7.54
CA SER A 132 5.64 -18.18 -6.85
C SER A 132 4.94 -19.28 -7.67
N ASP A 133 3.95 -18.92 -8.50
CA ASP A 133 3.26 -19.85 -9.39
C ASP A 133 4.12 -20.26 -10.59
N ASN A 134 5.02 -19.39 -11.02
CA ASN A 134 5.87 -19.58 -12.21
C ASN A 134 7.36 -19.71 -11.86
N VAL A 135 7.68 -20.16 -10.64
CA VAL A 135 9.08 -20.28 -10.23
C VAL A 135 9.76 -21.41 -11.00
N ASP A 136 10.94 -21.13 -11.56
CA ASP A 136 11.77 -22.16 -12.16
C ASP A 136 12.45 -22.99 -11.07
N LEU A 137 12.32 -24.31 -11.18
CA LEU A 137 13.01 -25.24 -10.31
C LEU A 137 14.28 -25.72 -10.99
N SER A 138 15.40 -25.69 -10.26
CA SER A 138 16.62 -26.31 -10.70
C SER A 138 16.45 -27.83 -10.85
N ARG A 139 17.43 -28.51 -11.45
CA ARG A 139 17.41 -29.98 -11.60
C ARG A 139 17.26 -30.74 -10.28
N SER A 140 17.60 -30.14 -9.14
CA SER A 140 17.43 -30.73 -7.81
C SER A 140 16.01 -30.55 -7.24
N GLY A 141 15.08 -29.94 -7.98
CA GLY A 141 13.73 -29.63 -7.52
C GLY A 141 13.67 -28.43 -6.56
N GLN A 142 14.74 -27.64 -6.48
CA GLN A 142 14.85 -26.48 -5.60
C GLN A 142 14.77 -25.19 -6.39
N ALA A 143 13.99 -24.22 -5.90
CA ALA A 143 14.00 -22.85 -6.39
C ALA A 143 15.28 -22.12 -5.93
N VAL A 144 15.88 -21.33 -6.82
CA VAL A 144 17.02 -20.47 -6.49
C VAL A 144 16.57 -19.03 -6.66
N LEU A 145 16.68 -18.24 -5.58
CA LEU A 145 16.40 -16.82 -5.60
C LEU A 145 17.70 -16.04 -5.38
N HIS A 146 17.77 -14.81 -5.90
CA HIS A 146 18.99 -14.01 -5.85
C HIS A 146 18.77 -12.68 -5.11
N ILE A 147 19.76 -12.31 -4.30
CA ILE A 147 19.87 -10.99 -3.66
C ILE A 147 21.23 -10.37 -3.97
N TYR A 148 21.32 -9.04 -3.90
CA TYR A 148 22.55 -8.31 -4.13
C TYR A 148 23.26 -8.02 -2.80
N SER A 149 24.60 -8.02 -2.83
CA SER A 149 25.46 -7.72 -1.67
C SER A 149 25.22 -6.32 -1.11
N ASP A 150 24.92 -5.36 -1.98
CA ASP A 150 24.74 -3.95 -1.64
C ASP A 150 23.84 -3.22 -2.66
N GLY A 151 23.56 -1.96 -2.35
CA GLY A 151 22.71 -1.10 -3.17
C GLY A 151 23.32 -0.70 -4.51
N GLN A 152 24.65 -0.66 -4.63
CA GLN A 152 25.32 -0.30 -5.88
C GLN A 152 25.23 -1.45 -6.88
N ALA A 153 25.50 -2.69 -6.45
CA ALA A 153 25.35 -3.88 -7.26
C ALA A 153 23.91 -4.02 -7.79
N HIS A 154 22.91 -3.85 -6.90
CA HIS A 154 21.50 -3.82 -7.31
C HIS A 154 21.23 -2.72 -8.35
N TYR A 155 21.65 -1.49 -8.08
CA TYR A 155 21.37 -0.35 -8.96
C TYR A 155 21.98 -0.53 -10.35
N ILE A 156 23.18 -1.11 -10.45
CA ILE A 156 23.84 -1.38 -11.73
C ILE A 156 23.06 -2.43 -12.55
N THR A 157 22.55 -3.48 -11.91
CA THR A 157 21.87 -4.59 -12.59
C THR A 157 20.40 -4.31 -12.88
N GLU A 158 19.65 -3.83 -11.90
CA GLU A 158 18.18 -3.69 -11.94
C GLU A 158 17.73 -2.25 -12.20
N GLY A 159 18.65 -1.27 -12.10
CA GLY A 159 18.33 0.14 -12.24
C GLY A 159 17.59 0.73 -11.03
N PRO A 160 16.96 1.91 -11.19
CA PRO A 160 16.37 2.67 -10.10
C PRO A 160 14.91 2.30 -9.76
N GLU A 161 14.29 1.37 -10.48
CA GLU A 161 12.84 1.10 -10.36
C GLU A 161 12.43 0.53 -9.00
N SER A 162 13.32 -0.24 -8.37
CA SER A 162 13.18 -0.67 -6.98
C SER A 162 14.46 -0.37 -6.22
N THR A 163 14.37 -0.22 -4.90
CA THR A 163 15.57 -0.08 -4.09
C THR A 163 16.06 -1.45 -3.65
N TRP A 164 17.35 -1.55 -3.29
CA TRP A 164 17.94 -2.79 -2.80
C TRP A 164 17.19 -3.38 -1.60
N ALA A 165 16.66 -2.53 -0.72
CA ALA A 165 15.85 -2.96 0.42
C ALA A 165 14.49 -3.52 -0.04
N GLU A 166 13.85 -2.91 -1.03
CA GLU A 166 12.60 -3.43 -1.63
C GLU A 166 12.84 -4.77 -2.34
N HIS A 167 13.90 -4.91 -3.13
CA HIS A 167 14.26 -6.17 -3.79
C HIS A 167 14.51 -7.28 -2.76
N THR A 168 15.27 -6.99 -1.71
CA THR A 168 15.56 -7.95 -0.64
C THR A 168 14.26 -8.38 0.06
N ALA A 169 13.39 -7.44 0.41
CA ALA A 169 12.11 -7.73 1.06
C ALA A 169 11.16 -8.55 0.14
N PHE A 170 11.15 -8.23 -1.16
CA PHE A 170 10.41 -9.00 -2.15
C PHE A 170 10.93 -10.44 -2.24
N THR A 171 12.24 -10.64 -2.36
CA THR A 171 12.86 -11.97 -2.44
C THR A 171 12.61 -12.80 -1.18
N GLN A 172 12.68 -12.19 0.01
CA GLN A 172 12.34 -12.86 1.27
C GLN A 172 10.85 -13.24 1.33
N SER A 173 9.96 -12.38 0.85
CA SER A 173 8.52 -12.66 0.78
C SER A 173 8.21 -13.79 -0.20
N LEU A 174 8.93 -13.85 -1.32
CA LEU A 174 8.83 -14.95 -2.29
C LEU A 174 9.34 -16.27 -1.69
N MET A 175 10.46 -16.25 -0.97
CA MET A 175 10.96 -17.43 -0.24
C MET A 175 9.90 -17.96 0.75
N PHE A 176 9.23 -17.07 1.49
CA PHE A 176 8.14 -17.44 2.39
C PHE A 176 6.95 -18.07 1.63
N ALA A 177 6.53 -17.47 0.51
CA ALA A 177 5.45 -18.00 -0.31
C ALA A 177 5.76 -19.39 -0.87
N LEU A 178 6.99 -19.64 -1.31
CA LEU A 178 7.45 -20.95 -1.78
C LEU A 178 7.46 -21.98 -0.65
N ALA A 179 7.89 -21.59 0.55
CA ALA A 179 7.88 -22.45 1.73
C ALA A 179 6.45 -22.91 2.10
N LEU A 180 5.45 -22.01 2.02
CA LEU A 180 4.04 -22.38 2.22
C LEU A 180 3.51 -23.40 1.20
N ARG A 181 4.13 -23.47 0.01
CA ARG A 181 3.81 -24.44 -1.05
C ARG A 181 4.62 -25.74 -0.94
N GLY A 182 5.50 -25.86 0.07
CA GLY A 182 6.41 -26.99 0.21
C GLY A 182 7.51 -27.03 -0.85
N ILE A 183 7.77 -25.94 -1.56
CA ILE A 183 8.84 -25.85 -2.55
C ILE A 183 10.13 -25.45 -1.82
N PRO A 184 11.17 -26.31 -1.79
CA PRO A 184 12.44 -25.95 -1.16
C PRO A 184 13.09 -24.82 -1.95
N CYS A 185 13.65 -23.85 -1.22
CA CYS A 185 14.24 -22.64 -1.78
C CYS A 185 15.61 -22.40 -1.15
N ARG A 186 16.56 -21.84 -1.91
CA ARG A 186 17.77 -21.21 -1.36
C ARG A 186 17.93 -19.82 -1.94
N ILE A 187 18.61 -18.98 -1.17
CA ILE A 187 18.99 -17.64 -1.60
C ILE A 187 20.49 -17.65 -1.88
N GLU A 188 20.87 -17.16 -3.05
CA GLU A 188 22.25 -16.96 -3.46
C GLU A 188 22.52 -15.46 -3.66
N TRP A 189 23.79 -15.07 -3.55
CA TRP A 189 24.19 -13.75 -3.99
C TRP A 189 24.14 -13.70 -5.52
N THR A 190 23.67 -12.60 -6.08
CA THR A 190 23.92 -12.32 -7.50
C THR A 190 25.43 -12.10 -7.64
N GLU A 191 26.12 -12.97 -8.37
CA GLU A 191 27.52 -12.75 -8.71
C GLU A 191 27.61 -11.49 -9.59
N GLU A 192 28.45 -10.53 -9.19
CA GLU A 192 28.82 -9.45 -10.10
C GLU A 192 29.36 -10.12 -11.38
N MET A 193 28.81 -9.78 -12.55
CA MET A 193 29.58 -9.89 -13.78
C MET A 193 30.72 -8.86 -13.68
N LEU A 194 31.72 -9.18 -12.87
CA LEU A 194 33.05 -8.60 -12.94
C LEU A 194 33.56 -9.02 -14.31
N ASN A 195 33.30 -8.19 -15.31
CA ASN A 195 34.04 -8.24 -16.56
C ASN A 195 35.50 -7.96 -16.18
N ASP A 196 36.33 -9.00 -16.29
CA ASP A 196 37.79 -8.90 -16.38
C ASP A 196 38.21 -7.90 -17.48
#